data_AF-A0A831W7D1-F1
#
_entry.id   AF-A0A831W7D1-F1
#
_cell.length_a   1.000
_cell.length_b   1.000
_cell.length_c   1.000
_cell.angle_alpha   90.00
_cell.angle_beta   90.00
_cell.angle_gamma   90.00
#
_symmetry.space_group_name_H-M   'P 1'
#
loop_
_entity.id
_entity.type
_entity.pdbx_description
1 polymer ?
#
loop_
_entity_poly.entity_id
_entity_poly.type
_entity_poly.pdbx_seq_one_letter_code
_entity_poly.pdbx_strand_id
1 'polypeptide(L)'
;MTKSDDVVEIYTDGACRGNPGPGGWGAILRYKGKEKEIYGAEPHTTNNRMELMAAIQALETLKRPCSVVISTDSQYLQKGITEWLPNWIRRDWKTSAGKPVKNIDLWQRLVKALERHQVQWEWVRGHSGHPENERADQLANRAIDEMLKQSTNQKE
;
A
#
# COMPACT_ATOMS: atom_id res chain seq x y z
N MET A 1 30.48 -10.23 -5.27
CA MET A 1 29.07 -10.67 -5.29
C MET A 1 28.55 -10.61 -3.87
N THR A 2 27.91 -9.51 -3.50
CA THR A 2 27.34 -9.28 -2.17
C THR A 2 26.05 -10.08 -2.03
N LYS A 3 25.99 -10.98 -1.05
CA LYS A 3 24.80 -11.77 -0.69
C LYS A 3 23.61 -10.86 -0.44
N SER A 4 22.58 -10.98 -1.29
CA SER A 4 21.27 -10.31 -1.15
C SER A 4 20.28 -11.16 -0.34
N ASP A 5 20.77 -11.96 0.61
CA ASP A 5 20.11 -13.22 0.97
C ASP A 5 18.95 -13.12 1.97
N ASP A 6 18.57 -11.95 2.50
CA ASP A 6 17.47 -11.87 3.49
C ASP A 6 16.57 -10.61 3.37
N VAL A 7 16.43 -10.04 2.17
CA VAL A 7 15.51 -8.91 1.92
C VAL A 7 14.15 -9.44 1.47
N VAL A 8 13.07 -8.87 2.02
CA VAL A 8 11.70 -9.07 1.50
C VAL A 8 11.40 -7.97 0.48
N GLU A 9 11.14 -8.37 -0.75
CA GLU A 9 10.64 -7.46 -1.79
C GLU A 9 9.11 -7.38 -1.68
N ILE A 10 8.57 -6.17 -1.69
CA ILE A 10 7.13 -5.93 -1.64
C ILE A 10 6.76 -5.01 -2.80
N TYR A 11 5.75 -5.39 -3.56
CA TYR A 11 5.17 -4.58 -4.64
C TYR A 11 3.73 -4.26 -4.27
N THR A 12 3.34 -3.00 -4.37
CA THR A 12 2.02 -2.56 -3.89
C THR A 12 1.34 -1.64 -4.89
N ASP A 13 0.02 -1.78 -5.00
CA ASP A 13 -0.82 -0.89 -5.78
C ASP A 13 -2.23 -0.74 -5.16
N GLY A 14 -2.91 0.34 -5.49
CA GLY A 14 -4.27 0.66 -5.09
C GLY A 14 -5.09 1.24 -6.24
N ALA A 15 -6.30 0.70 -6.42
CA ALA A 15 -7.21 1.10 -7.47
C ALA A 15 -8.58 1.51 -6.90
N CYS A 16 -9.28 2.39 -7.61
CA CYS A 16 -10.65 2.81 -7.26
C CYS A 16 -11.50 3.03 -8.52
N ARG A 17 -12.73 2.49 -8.50
CA ARG A 17 -13.76 2.72 -9.53
C ARG A 17 -14.62 3.92 -9.12
N GLY A 18 -14.14 5.11 -9.49
CA GLY A 18 -14.65 6.38 -8.96
C GLY A 18 -13.92 6.79 -7.69
N ASN A 19 -13.78 8.10 -7.42
CA ASN A 19 -12.94 8.61 -6.33
C ASN A 19 -13.65 9.76 -5.57
N PRO A 20 -14.45 9.46 -4.53
CA PRO A 20 -14.58 8.17 -3.86
C PRO A 20 -15.48 7.16 -4.58
N GLY A 21 -15.28 5.88 -4.31
CA GLY A 21 -16.01 4.75 -4.91
C GLY A 21 -15.53 3.39 -4.39
N PRO A 22 -16.03 2.27 -4.94
CA PRO A 22 -15.48 0.95 -4.66
C PRO A 22 -13.99 0.91 -5.00
N GLY A 23 -13.17 0.52 -4.04
CA GLY A 23 -11.71 0.49 -4.19
C GLY A 23 -11.13 -0.82 -3.71
N GLY A 24 -9.94 -1.13 -4.22
CA GLY A 24 -9.19 -2.33 -3.90
C GLY A 24 -7.71 -2.03 -3.81
N TRP A 25 -7.01 -2.86 -3.07
CA TRP A 25 -5.57 -2.81 -2.89
C TRP A 25 -4.98 -4.19 -3.16
N GLY A 26 -3.77 -4.22 -3.69
CA GLY A 26 -3.03 -5.44 -4.00
C GLY A 26 -1.59 -5.32 -3.56
N ALA A 27 -1.03 -6.41 -3.04
CA ALA A 27 0.39 -6.50 -2.74
C ALA A 27 0.97 -7.89 -3.00
N ILE A 28 2.21 -7.92 -3.47
CA ILE A 28 3.00 -9.12 -3.70
C ILE A 28 4.22 -9.05 -2.79
N LEU A 29 4.42 -10.08 -1.97
CA LEU A 29 5.59 -10.22 -1.12
C LEU A 29 6.47 -11.35 -1.67
N ARG A 30 7.73 -11.06 -1.96
CA ARG A 30 8.71 -12.04 -2.45
C ARG A 30 9.88 -12.16 -1.47
N TYR A 31 10.23 -13.40 -1.13
CA TYR A 31 11.36 -13.71 -0.26
C TYR A 31 11.95 -15.07 -0.61
N LYS A 32 13.25 -15.12 -0.93
CA LYS A 32 13.98 -16.35 -1.31
C LYS A 32 13.26 -17.16 -2.39
N GLY A 33 12.79 -16.48 -3.44
CA GLY A 33 12.08 -17.10 -4.58
C GLY A 33 10.66 -17.57 -4.28
N LYS A 34 10.13 -17.36 -3.07
CA LYS A 34 8.73 -17.62 -2.73
C LYS A 34 7.94 -16.33 -2.81
N GLU A 35 6.78 -16.39 -3.47
CA GLU A 35 5.85 -15.27 -3.57
C GLU A 35 4.59 -15.52 -2.72
N LYS A 36 4.03 -14.45 -2.18
CA LYS A 36 2.72 -14.42 -1.56
C LYS A 36 1.97 -13.20 -2.08
N GLU A 37 0.81 -13.44 -2.65
CA GLU A 37 -0.12 -12.40 -3.07
C GLU A 37 -1.17 -12.16 -1.99
N ILE A 38 -1.48 -10.90 -1.72
CA ILE A 38 -2.56 -10.48 -0.82
C ILE A 38 -3.32 -9.33 -1.45
N TYR A 39 -4.62 -9.27 -1.22
CA TYR A 39 -5.47 -8.21 -1.75
C TYR A 39 -6.74 -8.08 -0.91
N GLY A 40 -7.40 -6.93 -1.04
CA GLY A 40 -8.66 -6.64 -0.35
C GLY A 40 -9.35 -5.43 -0.94
N ALA A 41 -10.62 -5.23 -0.59
CA ALA A 41 -11.44 -4.16 -1.14
C ALA A 41 -12.32 -3.50 -0.09
N GLU A 42 -12.69 -2.25 -0.35
CA GLU A 42 -13.62 -1.44 0.43
C GLU A 42 -14.72 -0.87 -0.49
N PRO A 43 -16.01 -0.94 -0.11
CA PRO A 43 -17.11 -0.52 -0.98
C PRO A 43 -17.15 1.00 -1.24
N HIS A 44 -16.57 1.80 -0.34
CA HIS A 44 -16.53 3.25 -0.48
C HIS A 44 -15.25 3.81 0.11
N THR A 45 -14.27 4.08 -0.75
CA THR A 45 -12.92 4.53 -0.37
C THR A 45 -12.34 5.45 -1.46
N THR A 46 -11.04 5.73 -1.41
CA THR A 46 -10.34 6.57 -2.41
C THR A 46 -9.04 5.92 -2.84
N ASN A 47 -8.49 6.30 -4.00
CA ASN A 47 -7.25 5.70 -4.52
C ASN A 47 -6.10 5.78 -3.51
N ASN A 48 -5.86 6.97 -2.96
CA ASN A 48 -4.83 7.22 -1.97
C ASN A 48 -4.97 6.36 -0.70
N ARG A 49 -6.22 6.02 -0.31
CA ARG A 49 -6.44 5.13 0.85
C ARG A 49 -6.07 3.69 0.50
N MET A 50 -6.37 3.24 -0.71
CA MET A 50 -6.02 1.89 -1.18
C MET A 50 -4.52 1.73 -1.38
N GLU A 51 -3.83 2.73 -1.93
CA GLU A 51 -2.37 2.76 -2.03
C GLU A 51 -1.72 2.63 -0.63
N LEU A 52 -2.21 3.39 0.36
CA LEU A 52 -1.76 3.27 1.75
C LEU A 52 -2.05 1.88 2.34
N MET A 53 -3.27 1.37 2.12
CA MET A 53 -3.70 0.09 2.65
C MET A 53 -2.85 -1.07 2.10
N ALA A 54 -2.47 -1.02 0.83
CA ALA A 54 -1.59 -2.02 0.22
C ALA A 54 -0.25 -2.15 0.98
N ALA A 55 0.42 -1.02 1.22
CA ALA A 55 1.68 -0.99 1.97
C ALA A 55 1.51 -1.42 3.44
N ILE A 56 0.45 -0.96 4.10
CA ILE A 56 0.13 -1.34 5.49
C ILE A 56 -0.04 -2.85 5.60
N GLN A 57 -0.89 -3.45 4.76
CA GLN A 57 -1.25 -4.86 4.84
C GLN A 57 -0.06 -5.76 4.50
N ALA A 58 0.79 -5.33 3.56
CA ALA A 58 2.02 -6.03 3.25
C ALA A 58 3.00 -6.05 4.44
N LEU A 59 3.22 -4.91 5.10
CA LEU A 59 4.06 -4.83 6.30
C LEU A 59 3.47 -5.60 7.48
N GLU A 60 2.15 -5.51 7.70
CA GLU A 60 1.48 -6.22 8.79
C GLU A 60 1.45 -7.73 8.61
N THR A 61 1.52 -8.22 7.36
CA THR A 61 1.64 -9.64 7.04
C THR A 61 2.97 -10.26 7.51
N LEU A 62 4.02 -9.45 7.67
CA LEU A 62 5.31 -9.92 8.14
C LEU A 62 5.26 -10.25 9.64
N LYS A 63 5.57 -11.51 9.96
CA LYS A 63 5.44 -12.05 11.33
C LYS A 63 6.63 -11.73 12.25
N ARG A 64 7.71 -11.16 11.70
CA ARG A 64 8.95 -10.85 12.41
C ARG A 64 9.60 -9.60 11.80
N PRO A 65 10.52 -8.92 12.52
CA PRO A 65 11.33 -7.87 11.94
C PRO A 65 12.06 -8.34 10.67
N CYS A 66 12.06 -7.51 9.64
CA CYS A 66 12.62 -7.80 8.32
C CYS A 66 13.29 -6.55 7.74
N SER A 67 14.29 -6.75 6.89
CA SER A 67 14.71 -5.76 5.90
C SER A 67 13.78 -5.88 4.70
N VAL A 68 13.17 -4.77 4.29
CA VAL A 68 12.10 -4.73 3.30
C VAL A 68 12.40 -3.67 2.25
N VAL A 69 12.19 -4.00 0.99
CA VAL A 69 12.14 -3.03 -0.12
C VAL A 69 10.69 -2.97 -0.59
N ILE A 70 10.06 -1.79 -0.53
CA ILE A 70 8.71 -1.57 -1.03
C ILE A 70 8.77 -0.79 -2.34
N SER A 71 8.32 -1.41 -3.42
CA SER A 71 8.09 -0.79 -4.72
C SER A 71 6.64 -0.32 -4.87
N THR A 72 6.45 0.97 -5.16
CA THR A 72 5.15 1.57 -5.43
C THR A 72 5.26 2.66 -6.49
N ASP A 73 4.24 2.82 -7.32
CA ASP A 73 4.12 3.95 -8.25
C ASP A 73 3.33 5.13 -7.65
N SER A 74 2.72 4.95 -6.48
CA SER A 74 1.98 5.98 -5.76
C SER A 74 2.89 7.15 -5.38
N GLN A 75 2.71 8.26 -6.08
CA GLN A 75 3.34 9.53 -5.71
C GLN A 75 2.82 10.03 -4.34
N TYR A 76 1.58 9.70 -3.98
CA TYR A 76 1.02 10.12 -2.69
C TYR A 76 1.74 9.43 -1.52
N LEU A 77 1.97 8.12 -1.64
CA LEU A 77 2.69 7.32 -0.66
C LEU A 77 4.18 7.72 -0.62
N GLN A 78 4.81 7.83 -1.79
CA GLN A 78 6.21 8.25 -1.92
C GLN A 78 6.46 9.60 -1.25
N LYS A 79 5.74 10.66 -1.65
CA LYS A 79 5.92 12.00 -1.05
C LYS A 79 5.52 12.03 0.41
N GLY A 80 4.47 11.29 0.76
CA GLY A 80 4.03 11.19 2.14
C GLY A 80 5.14 10.66 3.05
N ILE A 81 5.79 9.57 2.66
CA ILE A 81 6.92 9.02 3.42
C ILE A 81 8.15 9.93 3.40
N THR A 82 8.56 10.44 2.24
CA THR A 82 9.86 11.10 2.09
C THR A 82 9.85 12.58 2.47
N GLU A 83 8.71 13.26 2.33
CA GLU A 83 8.63 14.73 2.48
C GLU A 83 7.71 15.16 3.64
N TRP A 84 6.54 14.53 3.78
CA TRP A 84 5.48 15.08 4.62
C TRP A 84 5.43 14.48 6.02
N LEU A 85 5.62 13.16 6.13
CA LEU A 85 5.45 12.40 7.36
C LEU A 85 6.31 12.92 8.52
N PRO A 86 7.61 13.25 8.35
CA PRO A 86 8.41 13.81 9.45
C PRO A 86 7.81 15.10 10.01
N ASN A 87 7.28 15.96 9.13
CA ASN A 87 6.64 17.21 9.53
C ASN A 87 5.28 16.98 10.19
N TRP A 88 4.49 16.02 9.71
CA TRP A 88 3.21 15.67 10.31
C TRP A 88 3.37 15.11 11.72
N ILE A 89 4.33 14.20 11.95
CA ILE A 89 4.63 13.68 13.28
C ILE A 89 5.04 14.82 14.22
N ARG A 90 5.96 15.70 13.79
CA ARG A 90 6.39 16.86 14.59
C ARG A 90 5.25 17.82 14.93
N ARG A 91 4.22 17.90 14.08
CA ARG A 91 3.09 18.82 14.23
C ARG A 91 1.83 18.14 14.79
N ASP A 92 1.99 17.00 15.47
CA ASP A 92 0.86 16.27 16.06
C ASP A 92 -0.26 16.01 15.03
N TRP A 93 0.16 15.56 13.84
CA TRP A 93 -0.70 15.22 12.72
C TRP A 93 -1.58 16.35 12.20
N LYS A 94 -1.09 17.59 12.28
CA LYS A 94 -1.74 18.79 11.72
C LYS A 94 -1.00 19.34 10.50
N THR A 95 -1.79 19.78 9.53
CA THR A 95 -1.34 20.53 8.36
C THR A 95 -0.82 21.92 8.75
N SER A 96 -0.20 22.65 7.81
CA SER A 96 0.19 24.05 8.00
C SER A 96 -0.97 24.97 8.36
N ALA A 97 -2.19 24.63 7.93
CA ALA A 97 -3.41 25.35 8.27
C ALA A 97 -4.03 24.92 9.61
N GLY A 98 -3.35 24.09 10.42
CA GLY A 98 -3.84 23.63 11.72
C GLY A 98 -4.93 22.56 11.67
N LYS A 99 -5.38 22.16 10.46
CA LYS A 99 -6.36 21.09 10.27
C LYS A 99 -5.72 19.70 10.36
N PRO A 100 -6.45 18.66 10.78
CA PRO A 100 -5.96 17.29 10.74
C PRO A 100 -5.48 16.87 9.33
N VAL A 101 -4.42 16.06 9.28
CA VAL A 101 -3.91 15.48 8.03
C VAL A 101 -4.97 14.54 7.43
N LYS A 102 -5.15 14.59 6.10
CA LYS A 102 -6.04 13.67 5.40
C LYS A 102 -5.51 12.24 5.51
N ASN A 103 -6.40 11.27 5.74
CA ASN A 103 -6.05 9.85 5.94
C ASN A 103 -5.12 9.61 7.14
N ILE A 104 -5.20 10.45 8.18
CA ILE A 104 -4.41 10.32 9.42
C ILE A 104 -4.49 8.92 10.03
N ASP A 105 -5.66 8.28 9.97
CA ASP A 105 -5.91 6.94 10.46
C ASP A 105 -4.98 5.89 9.82
N LEU A 106 -4.82 5.97 8.49
CA LEU A 106 -3.96 5.07 7.74
C LEU A 106 -2.49 5.43 7.88
N TRP A 107 -2.15 6.73 7.91
CA TRP A 107 -0.76 7.14 8.12
C TRP A 107 -0.23 6.72 9.49
N GLN A 108 -1.02 6.86 10.54
CA GLN A 108 -0.64 6.39 11.88
C GLN A 108 -0.46 4.87 11.92
N ARG A 109 -1.35 4.12 11.27
CA ARG A 109 -1.22 2.67 11.13
C ARG A 109 0.04 2.27 10.34
N LEU A 110 0.34 2.98 9.26
CA LEU A 110 1.55 2.77 8.47
C LEU A 110 2.81 3.03 9.31
N VAL A 111 2.88 4.14 10.05
CA VAL A 111 4.01 4.42 10.96
C VAL A 111 4.23 3.27 11.94
N LYS A 112 3.16 2.80 12.59
CA LYS A 112 3.24 1.67 13.53
C LYS A 112 3.71 0.39 12.85
N ALA A 113 3.28 0.12 11.62
CA ALA A 113 3.74 -1.04 10.86
C ALA A 113 5.24 -0.92 10.53
N LEU A 114 5.71 0.28 10.17
CA LEU A 114 7.11 0.57 9.82
C LEU A 114 8.07 0.39 11.00
N GLU A 115 7.66 0.68 12.24
CA GLU A 115 8.52 0.59 13.44
C GLU A 115 9.21 -0.78 13.61
N ARG A 116 8.60 -1.86 13.09
CA ARG A 116 9.13 -3.22 13.22
C ARG A 116 10.14 -3.61 12.15
N HIS A 117 10.28 -2.82 11.08
CA HIS A 117 11.01 -3.23 9.88
C HIS A 117 12.03 -2.17 9.45
N GLN A 118 13.11 -2.61 8.82
CA GLN A 118 14.02 -1.70 8.12
C GLN A 118 13.52 -1.57 6.68
N VAL A 119 12.82 -0.47 6.40
CA VAL A 119 12.13 -0.30 5.12
C VAL A 119 12.88 0.67 4.21
N GLN A 120 13.17 0.21 3.00
CA GLN A 120 13.63 1.00 1.87
C GLN A 120 12.46 1.18 0.89
N TRP A 121 12.34 2.38 0.34
CA TRP A 121 11.26 2.73 -0.58
C TRP A 121 11.83 2.92 -1.97
N GLU A 122 11.25 2.20 -2.92
CA GLU A 122 11.55 2.33 -4.35
C GLU A 122 10.30 2.90 -5.03
N TRP A 123 10.46 4.09 -5.60
CA TRP A 123 9.41 4.67 -6.42
C TRP A 123 9.66 4.31 -7.86
N VAL A 124 8.65 3.69 -8.47
CA VAL A 124 8.64 3.39 -9.89
C VAL A 124 7.72 4.35 -10.62
N ARG A 125 8.04 4.68 -11.86
CA ARG A 125 7.18 5.54 -12.65
C ARG A 125 5.97 4.73 -13.13
N GLY A 126 4.76 5.22 -12.85
CA GLY A 126 3.53 4.64 -13.39
C GLY A 126 3.52 4.68 -14.93
N HIS A 127 2.95 3.63 -15.52
CA HIS A 127 2.88 3.30 -16.96
C HIS A 127 4.13 2.61 -17.54
N SER A 128 4.00 1.27 -17.63
CA SER A 128 4.75 0.30 -18.43
C SER A 128 6.23 0.11 -18.07
N GLY A 129 6.54 -1.06 -17.50
CA GLY A 129 7.92 -1.51 -17.31
C GLY A 129 8.20 -2.28 -16.01
N HIS A 130 7.21 -2.43 -15.14
CA HIS A 130 7.36 -3.12 -13.85
C HIS A 130 6.29 -4.22 -13.72
N PRO A 131 6.58 -5.45 -14.18
CA PRO A 131 5.61 -6.55 -14.20
C PRO A 131 4.97 -6.82 -12.84
N GLU A 132 5.71 -6.64 -11.75
CA GLU A 132 5.20 -6.85 -10.40
C GLU A 132 4.21 -5.78 -9.94
N ASN A 133 4.40 -4.51 -10.34
CA ASN A 133 3.43 -3.45 -10.07
C ASN A 133 2.16 -3.66 -10.89
N GLU A 134 2.28 -4.06 -12.16
CA GLU A 134 1.13 -4.42 -12.99
C GLU A 134 0.34 -5.60 -12.40
N ARG A 135 1.04 -6.60 -11.83
CA ARG A 135 0.37 -7.69 -11.10
C ARG A 135 -0.31 -7.18 -9.82
N ALA A 136 0.28 -6.24 -9.09
CA ALA A 136 -0.34 -5.64 -7.91
C ALA A 136 -1.61 -4.84 -8.27
N ASP A 137 -1.61 -4.09 -9.38
CA ASP A 137 -2.81 -3.43 -9.94
C ASP A 137 -3.92 -4.46 -10.27
N GLN A 138 -3.54 -5.57 -10.92
CA GLN A 138 -4.48 -6.64 -11.25
C GLN A 138 -5.11 -7.24 -9.98
N LEU A 139 -4.32 -7.43 -8.92
CA LEU A 139 -4.81 -7.89 -7.62
C LEU A 139 -5.80 -6.89 -7.00
N ALA A 140 -5.50 -5.59 -7.06
CA ALA A 140 -6.38 -4.53 -6.59
C ALA A 140 -7.73 -4.54 -7.34
N ASN A 141 -7.69 -4.61 -8.68
CA ASN A 141 -8.90 -4.68 -9.52
C ASN A 141 -9.71 -5.95 -9.28
N ARG A 142 -9.02 -7.10 -9.14
CA ARG A 142 -9.65 -8.37 -8.79
C ARG A 142 -10.41 -8.30 -7.47
N ALA A 143 -9.83 -7.66 -6.45
CA ALA A 143 -10.47 -7.47 -5.16
C ALA A 143 -11.81 -6.70 -5.30
N ILE A 144 -11.83 -5.64 -6.11
CA ILE A 144 -13.03 -4.86 -6.40
C ILE A 144 -14.10 -5.74 -7.08
N ASP A 145 -13.71 -6.51 -8.10
CA ASP A 145 -14.63 -7.39 -8.81
C ASP A 145 -15.25 -8.47 -7.93
N GLU A 146 -14.44 -9.14 -7.10
CA GLU A 146 -14.93 -10.17 -6.17
C GLU A 146 -15.93 -9.58 -5.16
N MET A 147 -15.62 -8.41 -4.60
CA MET A 147 -16.50 -7.71 -3.65
C MET A 147 -17.83 -7.28 -4.28
N LEU A 148 -17.80 -6.74 -5.50
CA LEU A 148 -19.01 -6.30 -6.20
C LEU A 148 -19.90 -7.48 -6.60
N LYS A 149 -19.32 -8.59 -7.06
CA LYS A 149 -20.09 -9.82 -7.37
C LYS A 149 -20.79 -10.37 -6.13
N GLN A 150 -20.10 -10.44 -5.00
CA GLN A 150 -20.69 -10.90 -3.73
C GLN A 150 -21.84 -10.00 -3.27
N SER A 151 -21.72 -8.68 -3.47
CA SER A 151 -22.76 -7.71 -3.11
C SER A 151 -24.02 -7.85 -3.97
N THR A 152 -23.88 -8.29 -5.23
CA THR A 152 -25.01 -8.56 -6.12
C THR A 152 -25.72 -9.85 -5.71
N ASN A 153 -24.97 -10.92 -5.44
CA ASN A 153 -25.55 -12.23 -5.07
C ASN A 153 -26.23 -12.26 -3.68
N GLN A 154 -25.97 -11.27 -2.80
CA GLN A 154 -26.66 -11.14 -1.50
C GLN A 154 -27.97 -10.35 -1.57
N LYS A 155 -28.29 -9.75 -2.73
CA LYS A 155 -29.51 -8.96 -2.93
C LYS A 155 -30.62 -9.72 -3.68
N GLU A 156 -30.35 -10.97 -4.05
CA GLU A 156 -31.31 -11.94 -4.62
C GLU A 156 -31.75 -12.94 -3.54
#